data_AF-A0A3D0MDA0-F1
#
_entry.id   AF-A0A3D0MDA0-F1
#
_cell.length_a   1.000
_cell.length_b   1.000
_cell.length_c   1.000
_cell.angle_alpha   90.00
_cell.angle_beta   90.00
_cell.angle_gamma   90.00
#
_symmetry.space_group_name_H-M   'P 1'
#
loop_
_entity.id
_entity.type
_entity.pdbx_description
1 polymer ?
#
loop_
_entity_poly.entity_id
_entity_poly.type
_entity_poly.pdbx_seq_one_letter_code
_entity_poly.pdbx_strand_id
1 'polypeptide(L)'
;MARRLRNTGMDGEGRIKTGYLENVRSIAGFTRDSNNTTWAVVGMVNNDPAWNGQAVLDRILYSLHFRPPTGTAISHASSGTSDTSIQ
;
A
#
# COMPACT_ATOMS: atom_id res chain seq x y z
N MET A 1 -2.08 -7.00 9.45
CA MET A 1 -0.96 -7.50 8.62
C MET A 1 0.28 -7.89 9.44
N ALA A 2 0.13 -8.41 10.66
CA ALA A 2 1.25 -8.54 11.60
C ALA A 2 2.31 -9.61 11.25
N ARG A 3 2.08 -10.49 10.26
CA ARG A 3 3.07 -11.50 9.84
C ARG A 3 3.54 -11.37 8.39
N ARG A 4 2.93 -10.48 7.60
CA ARG A 4 3.14 -10.40 6.14
C ARG A 4 3.86 -9.14 5.67
N LEU A 5 3.80 -8.05 6.44
CA LEU A 5 4.42 -6.77 6.08
C LEU A 5 5.56 -6.34 7.02
N ARG A 6 5.97 -7.20 7.96
CA ARG A 6 6.95 -6.87 9.01
C ARG A 6 8.37 -6.58 8.52
N ASN A 7 8.71 -7.03 7.32
CA ASN A 7 10.06 -6.88 6.75
C ASN A 7 10.09 -6.06 5.46
N THR A 8 8.99 -5.38 5.12
CA THR A 8 8.88 -4.59 3.89
C THR A 8 8.96 -3.09 4.13
N GLY A 9 9.41 -2.64 5.32
CA GLY A 9 9.43 -1.21 5.69
C GLY A 9 8.06 -0.61 6.02
N MET A 10 6.97 -1.35 5.78
CA MET A 10 5.58 -0.91 6.01
C MET A 10 5.05 -1.19 7.43
N ASP A 11 5.91 -1.55 8.38
CA ASP A 11 5.43 -1.88 9.74
C ASP A 11 5.01 -0.60 10.47
N GLY A 12 3.71 -0.47 10.74
CA GLY A 12 3.12 0.74 11.34
C GLY A 12 2.68 1.84 10.37
N GLU A 13 3.05 1.76 9.09
CA GLU A 13 2.76 2.81 8.09
C GLU A 13 1.45 2.60 7.31
N GLY A 14 0.81 1.44 7.47
CA GLY A 14 -0.44 1.11 6.78
C GLY A 14 -1.38 0.23 7.59
N ARG A 15 -2.69 0.45 7.42
CA ARG A 15 -3.76 -0.37 8.01
C ARG A 15 -4.51 -1.05 6.88
N ILE A 16 -4.21 -2.33 6.67
CA ILE A 16 -4.84 -3.17 5.65
C ILE A 16 -5.64 -4.30 6.30
N LYS A 17 -6.90 -4.45 5.85
CA LYS A 17 -7.76 -5.61 6.10
C LYS A 17 -7.63 -6.60 4.94
N THR A 18 -7.76 -7.89 5.27
CA THR A 18 -7.70 -9.00 4.31
C THR A 18 -9.04 -9.72 4.27
N GLY A 19 -9.50 -10.14 3.09
CA GLY A 19 -10.66 -11.00 2.90
C GLY A 19 -10.29 -12.31 2.19
N TYR A 20 -10.93 -13.40 2.59
CA TYR A 20 -10.71 -14.74 2.05
C TYR A 20 -12.06 -15.42 1.81
N LEU A 21 -12.27 -15.91 0.60
CA LEU A 21 -13.29 -16.90 0.24
C LEU A 21 -12.62 -18.03 -0.57
N GLU A 22 -13.35 -19.04 -1.02
CA GLU A 22 -12.79 -20.15 -1.82
C GLU A 22 -12.00 -19.62 -3.05
N ASN A 23 -12.68 -18.84 -3.88
CA ASN A 23 -12.14 -18.32 -5.14
C ASN A 23 -11.85 -16.80 -5.09
N VAL A 24 -11.71 -16.24 -3.88
CA VAL A 24 -11.41 -14.82 -3.71
C VAL A 24 -10.30 -14.57 -2.70
N ARG A 25 -9.39 -13.66 -3.05
CA ARG A 25 -8.48 -12.97 -2.12
C ARG A 25 -8.68 -11.48 -2.24
N SER A 26 -8.75 -10.76 -1.13
CA SER A 26 -8.87 -9.31 -1.16
C SER A 26 -8.06 -8.61 -0.08
N ILE A 27 -7.72 -7.35 -0.37
CA ILE A 27 -7.15 -6.39 0.57
C ILE A 27 -7.90 -5.07 0.45
N ALA A 28 -8.04 -4.37 1.57
CA ALA A 28 -8.56 -3.00 1.59
C ALA A 28 -7.95 -2.22 2.75
N GLY A 29 -7.64 -0.95 2.52
CA GLY A 29 -7.25 -0.03 3.57
C GLY A 29 -6.35 1.09 3.08
N PHE A 30 -5.49 1.59 3.97
CA PHE A 30 -4.58 2.69 3.68
C PHE A 30 -3.14 2.26 3.88
N THR A 31 -2.25 2.79 3.05
CA THR A 31 -0.80 2.69 3.21
C THR A 31 -0.15 4.03 2.91
N ARG A 32 1.09 4.20 3.32
CA ARG A 32 1.87 5.39 3.06
C ARG A 32 3.05 5.05 2.17
N ASP A 33 3.45 5.96 1.29
CA ASP A 33 4.69 5.84 0.52
C ASP A 33 5.86 6.54 1.23
N SER A 34 7.07 6.41 0.67
CA SER A 34 8.26 7.06 1.22
C SER A 34 8.20 8.59 1.26
N ASN A 35 7.30 9.21 0.47
CA ASN A 35 7.10 10.66 0.45
C ASN A 35 6.02 11.11 1.44
N ASN A 36 5.61 10.22 2.35
CA ASN A 36 4.58 10.45 3.35
C ASN A 36 3.17 10.70 2.73
N THR A 37 2.96 10.36 1.45
CA THR A 37 1.65 10.40 0.81
C THR A 37 0.84 9.20 1.24
N THR A 38 -0.39 9.45 1.69
CA THR A 38 -1.30 8.38 2.10
C THR A 38 -2.17 7.95 0.92
N TRP A 39 -2.16 6.65 0.65
CA TRP A 39 -2.87 6.01 -0.45
C TRP A 39 -3.99 5.13 0.09
N ALA A 40 -5.18 5.27 -0.49
CA ALA A 40 -6.23 4.28 -0.35
C ALA A 40 -5.97 3.13 -1.33
N VAL A 41 -6.02 1.89 -0.84
CA VAL A 41 -5.75 0.69 -1.63
C VAL A 41 -6.91 -0.28 -1.48
N VAL A 42 -7.43 -0.76 -2.61
CA VAL A 42 -8.36 -1.87 -2.68
C VAL A 42 -7.86 -2.81 -3.77
N GLY A 43 -7.80 -4.10 -3.46
CA GLY A 43 -7.42 -5.13 -4.42
C GLY A 43 -8.26 -6.38 -4.22
N MET A 44 -8.71 -6.98 -5.32
CA MET A 44 -9.48 -8.22 -5.32
C MET A 44 -8.97 -9.12 -6.44
N VAL A 45 -8.66 -10.35 -6.10
CA VAL A 45 -8.39 -11.44 -7.05
C VAL A 45 -9.58 -12.38 -6.95
N ASN A 46 -10.37 -12.47 -8.02
CA ASN A 46 -11.46 -13.42 -8.16
C ASN A 46 -11.05 -14.43 -9.24
N ASN A 47 -10.57 -15.60 -8.81
CA ASN A 47 -10.03 -16.63 -9.69
C ASN A 47 -10.22 -18.01 -9.03
N ASP A 48 -10.53 -19.02 -9.83
CA ASP A 48 -10.52 -20.40 -9.37
C ASP A 48 -9.22 -21.10 -9.82
N PRO A 49 -8.33 -21.54 -8.91
CA PRO A 49 -8.34 -21.30 -7.46
C PRO A 49 -7.60 -20.00 -7.09
N ALA A 50 -8.00 -19.32 -6.00
CA ALA A 50 -7.45 -17.99 -5.65
C ALA A 50 -6.26 -18.00 -4.68
N TRP A 51 -5.81 -19.17 -4.23
CA TRP A 51 -4.80 -19.33 -3.18
C TRP A 51 -3.49 -18.55 -3.44
N ASN A 52 -3.04 -18.48 -4.69
CA ASN A 52 -1.83 -17.74 -5.10
C ASN A 52 -2.04 -16.22 -5.24
N GLY A 53 -3.28 -15.73 -5.31
CA GLY A 53 -3.60 -14.31 -5.48
C GLY A 53 -3.11 -13.42 -4.34
N GLN A 54 -2.88 -14.01 -3.16
CA GLN A 54 -2.36 -13.31 -2.00
C GLN A 54 -0.99 -12.65 -2.26
N ALA A 55 -0.09 -13.34 -2.96
CA ALA A 55 1.26 -12.83 -3.23
C ALA A 55 1.25 -11.62 -4.16
N VAL A 56 0.33 -11.59 -5.13
CA VAL A 56 0.14 -10.46 -6.03
C VAL A 56 -0.34 -9.23 -5.26
N LEU A 57 -1.32 -9.40 -4.36
CA LEU A 57 -1.83 -8.31 -3.53
C LEU A 57 -0.75 -7.73 -2.60
N ASP A 58 0.11 -8.59 -2.03
CA ASP A 58 1.25 -8.14 -1.22
C ASP A 58 2.29 -7.40 -2.08
N ARG A 59 2.54 -7.86 -3.31
CA ARG A 59 3.46 -7.19 -4.23
C ARG A 59 2.96 -5.81 -4.65
N ILE A 60 1.65 -5.63 -4.81
CA ILE A 60 1.06 -4.31 -5.10
C ILE A 60 1.33 -3.34 -3.94
N LEU A 61 1.10 -3.77 -2.70
CA LEU A 61 1.39 -2.94 -1.51
C LEU A 61 2.88 -2.57 -1.42
N TYR A 62 3.76 -3.55 -1.65
CA TYR A 62 5.20 -3.31 -1.72
C TYR A 62 5.54 -2.30 -2.81
N SER A 63 5.04 -2.50 -4.03
CA SER A 63 5.33 -1.60 -5.15
C SER A 63 4.80 -0.20 -4.91
N LEU A 64 3.64 -0.05 -4.30
CA LEU A 64 3.06 1.26 -3.99
C LEU A 64 3.92 2.04 -3.00
N HIS A 65 4.48 1.37 -1.99
CA HIS A 65 5.32 2.00 -0.99
C HIS A 65 6.68 2.48 -1.57
N PHE A 66 7.33 1.64 -2.39
CA PHE A 66 8.67 1.92 -2.93
C PHE A 66 8.69 2.59 -4.31
N ARG A 67 7.61 2.47 -5.07
CA ARG A 67 7.46 2.97 -6.45
C ARG A 67 6.05 3.52 -6.63
N PRO A 68 5.68 4.58 -5.88
CA PRO A 68 4.36 5.17 -5.97
C PRO A 68 4.10 5.70 -7.40
N PRO A 69 2.88 5.55 -7.95
CA PRO A 69 2.54 6.06 -9.27
C PRO A 69 2.39 7.58 -9.24
N THR A 70 3.48 8.29 -9.49
CA THR A 70 3.60 9.75 -9.42
C THR A 70 2.78 10.51 -10.47
N GLY A 71 2.40 9.87 -11.57
CA GLY A 71 1.62 10.51 -12.65
C GLY A 71 0.10 10.38 -12.52
N THR A 72 -0.39 9.53 -11.62
CA THR A 72 -1.83 9.23 -11.51
C THR A 72 -2.46 9.79 -10.23
N ALA A 73 -1.66 10.14 -9.23
CA ALA A 73 -2.20 10.72 -8.00
C ALA A 73 -2.59 12.19 -8.19
N ILE A 74 -3.84 12.48 -7.85
CA ILE A 74 -4.40 13.83 -7.78
C ILE A 74 -3.87 14.65 -6.59
N SER A 75 -3.29 13.98 -5.59
CA SER A 75 -2.76 14.60 -4.38
C SER A 75 -1.51 13.85 -3.90
N HIS A 76 -0.47 14.60 -3.54
CA HIS A 76 0.73 14.07 -2.89
C HIS A 76 1.03 14.90 -1.64
N ALA A 77 1.64 14.29 -0.62
CA ALA A 77 2.19 15.07 0.48
C ALA A 77 3.32 15.95 -0.05
N SER A 78 3.38 17.22 0.36
CA SER A 78 4.50 18.07 -0.01
C SER A 78 5.78 17.51 0.61
N SER A 79 6.80 17.27 -0.22
CA SER A 79 8.16 16.99 0.27
C SER A 79 8.67 18.29 0.90
N GLY A 80 8.41 18.46 2.19
CA GLY A 80 8.81 19.65 2.93
C GLY A 80 10.32 19.86 2.87
N THR A 81 10.78 20.68 1.94
CA THR A 81 11.95 21.52 2.17
C THR A 81 11.40 22.75 2.87
N SER A 82 11.29 22.68 4.19
CA SER A 82 11.05 23.86 5.01
C SER A 82 12.30 24.73 4.94
N ASP A 83 12.40 25.56 3.89
CA ASP A 83 13.30 26.70 3.89
C ASP A 83 12.74 27.71 4.89
N THR A 84 12.90 27.41 6.18
CA THR A 84 12.65 28.38 7.24
C THR A 84 13.84 29.32 7.27
N SER A 85 13.92 30.23 6.31
CA SER A 85 14.73 31.44 6.42
C SER A 85 14.03 32.35 7.42
N ILE A 86 14.37 32.19 8.71
CA ILE A 86 14.13 33.24 9.70
C ILE A 86 15.08 34.40 9.33
N GLN A 87 14.53 35.50 8.81
CA GLN A 87 15.20 36.81 8.80
C GLN A 87 14.79 37.60 10.04
#